data_AF-A0A357LEY9-F1
#
_entry.id   AF-A0A357LEY9-F1
#
_cell.length_a   1.000
_cell.length_b   1.000
_cell.length_c   1.000
_cell.angle_alpha   90.00
_cell.angle_beta   90.00
_cell.angle_gamma   90.00
#
_symmetry.space_group_name_H-M   'P 1'
#
loop_
_entity.id
_entity.type
_entity.pdbx_description
1 polymer ?
#
loop_
_entity_poly.entity_id
_entity_poly.type
_entity_poly.pdbx_seq_one_letter_code
_entity_poly.pdbx_strand_id
1 'polypeptide(L)'
;TYSGHPVAAAVALKNIELLERHQLVGARGAAAAAKFQAGLNALQDHPLVGETRGVGLLGAIELVRNKETRERWSASGATGVKCRGHCFASGVVMRAVG
;
A
#
# COMPACT_ATOMS: atom_id res chain seq x y z
N THR A 1 -9.39 -25.72 18.86
CA THR A 1 -10.75 -26.04 18.41
C THR A 1 -11.04 -25.69 16.95
N TYR A 2 -10.47 -24.62 16.36
CA TYR A 2 -10.73 -24.22 14.96
C TYR A 2 -9.65 -24.63 13.93
N SER A 3 -8.65 -25.43 14.32
CA SER A 3 -7.67 -25.96 13.36
C SER A 3 -8.39 -26.83 12.33
N GLY A 4 -8.08 -26.64 11.05
CA GLY A 4 -8.70 -27.41 9.96
C GLY A 4 -10.19 -27.13 9.76
N HIS A 5 -10.69 -25.94 10.11
CA HIS A 5 -12.10 -25.61 9.96
C HIS A 5 -12.58 -25.82 8.51
N PRO A 6 -13.55 -26.71 8.24
CA PRO A 6 -13.88 -27.15 6.88
C PRO A 6 -14.36 -26.00 5.98
N VAL A 7 -15.13 -25.04 6.53
CA VAL A 7 -15.54 -23.84 5.78
C VAL A 7 -14.35 -22.97 5.37
N ALA A 8 -13.39 -22.72 6.28
CA ALA A 8 -12.21 -21.93 5.96
C ALA A 8 -11.34 -22.63 4.91
N ALA A 9 -11.20 -23.95 5.00
CA ALA A 9 -10.48 -24.75 4.02
C ALA A 9 -11.15 -24.68 2.63
N ALA A 10 -12.47 -24.82 2.55
CA ALA A 10 -13.21 -24.72 1.28
C ALA A 10 -13.05 -23.33 0.62
N VAL A 11 -13.12 -22.26 1.41
CA VAL A 11 -12.89 -20.89 0.93
C VAL A 11 -11.45 -20.70 0.45
N ALA A 12 -10.47 -21.22 1.19
CA ALA A 12 -9.05 -21.12 0.83
C ALA A 12 -8.74 -21.84 -0.50
N LEU A 13 -9.30 -23.04 -0.71
CA LEU A 13 -9.16 -23.78 -1.97
C LEU A 13 -9.69 -22.97 -3.15
N LYS A 14 -10.88 -22.37 -3.00
CA LYS A 14 -11.44 -21.54 -4.07
C LYS A 14 -10.62 -20.27 -4.32
N ASN A 15 -10.10 -19.65 -3.26
CA ASN A 15 -9.22 -18.49 -3.38
C ASN A 15 -7.93 -18.82 -4.16
N ILE A 16 -7.27 -19.93 -3.84
CA ILE A 16 -6.06 -20.38 -4.55
C ILE A 16 -6.36 -20.65 -6.03
N GLU A 17 -7.43 -21.38 -6.32
CA GLU A 17 -7.89 -21.65 -7.70
C GLU A 17 -8.08 -20.34 -8.50
N LEU A 18 -8.65 -19.30 -7.89
CA LEU A 18 -8.86 -18.00 -8.53
C LEU A 18 -7.55 -17.21 -8.71
N LEU A 19 -6.64 -17.25 -7.72
CA LEU A 19 -5.31 -16.64 -7.82
C LEU A 19 -4.54 -17.20 -9.03
N GLU A 20 -4.59 -18.52 -9.21
CA GLU A 20 -3.95 -19.24 -10.31
C GLU A 20 -4.64 -18.97 -11.65
N ARG A 21 -5.97 -19.17 -11.73
CA ARG A 21 -6.76 -18.97 -12.95
C ARG A 21 -6.60 -17.58 -13.52
N HIS A 22 -6.58 -16.56 -12.67
CA HIS A 22 -6.50 -15.17 -13.09
C HIS A 22 -5.07 -14.62 -13.15
N GLN A 23 -4.06 -15.48 -12.91
CA GLN A 23 -2.64 -15.12 -12.94
C GLN A 23 -2.33 -13.93 -12.01
N LEU A 24 -2.97 -13.87 -10.85
CA LEU A 24 -2.86 -12.74 -9.91
C LEU A 24 -1.49 -12.65 -9.25
N VAL A 25 -0.80 -13.78 -9.11
CA VAL A 25 0.61 -13.84 -8.68
C VAL A 25 1.56 -13.92 -9.89
N GLY A 26 1.03 -14.25 -11.07
CA GLY A 26 1.78 -14.35 -12.33
C GLY A 26 1.80 -13.05 -13.12
N ALA A 27 1.67 -13.16 -14.44
CA ALA A 27 1.84 -12.03 -15.37
C ALA A 27 0.89 -10.84 -15.09
N ARG A 28 -0.38 -11.11 -14.72
CA ARG A 28 -1.35 -10.04 -14.43
C ARG A 28 -0.97 -9.27 -13.16
N GLY A 29 -0.55 -9.99 -12.12
CA GLY A 29 -0.03 -9.38 -10.88
C GLY A 29 1.20 -8.52 -11.15
N ALA A 30 2.16 -9.04 -11.91
CA ALA A 30 3.38 -8.31 -12.26
C ALA A 30 3.11 -7.02 -13.04
N ALA A 31 2.20 -7.06 -14.01
CA ALA A 31 1.79 -5.87 -14.76
C ALA A 31 1.10 -4.82 -13.86
N ALA A 32 0.21 -5.25 -12.97
CA ALA A 32 -0.44 -4.37 -12.01
C ALA A 32 0.57 -3.75 -11.03
N ALA A 33 1.53 -4.55 -10.54
CA ALA A 33 2.61 -4.09 -9.67
C ALA A 33 3.47 -3.02 -10.36
N ALA A 34 3.90 -3.23 -11.60
CA ALA A 34 4.68 -2.23 -12.35
C ALA A 34 3.94 -0.90 -12.48
N LYS A 35 2.64 -0.95 -12.82
CA LYS A 35 1.79 0.26 -12.89
C LYS A 35 1.66 0.94 -11.53
N PHE A 36 1.43 0.17 -10.47
CA PHE A 36 1.30 0.68 -9.12
C PHE A 36 2.59 1.36 -8.63
N GLN A 37 3.74 0.71 -8.81
CA GLN A 37 5.04 1.27 -8.42
C GLN A 37 5.38 2.53 -9.22
N ALA A 38 5.09 2.58 -10.53
CA ALA A 38 5.28 3.78 -11.32
C ALA A 38 4.43 4.96 -10.81
N GLY A 39 3.15 4.72 -10.49
CA GLY A 39 2.28 5.74 -9.91
C GLY A 39 2.71 6.19 -8.51
N LEU A 40 3.19 5.25 -7.68
CA LEU A 40 3.74 5.56 -6.37
C LEU A 40 5.00 6.42 -6.49
N ASN A 41 5.95 6.03 -7.34
CA ASN A 41 7.21 6.73 -7.53
C ASN A 41 7.02 8.13 -8.13
N ALA A 42 5.96 8.37 -8.90
CA ALA A 42 5.64 9.71 -9.39
C ALA A 42 5.35 10.71 -8.24
N LEU A 43 4.99 10.22 -7.04
CA LEU A 43 4.80 11.08 -5.86
C LEU A 43 6.12 11.51 -5.22
N GLN A 44 7.25 10.90 -5.60
CA GLN A 44 8.57 11.22 -5.07
C GLN A 44 8.93 12.69 -5.29
N ASP A 45 8.40 13.35 -6.32
CA ASP A 45 8.68 14.76 -6.60
C ASP A 45 8.00 15.74 -5.64
N HIS A 46 6.97 15.30 -4.91
CA HIS A 46 6.21 16.16 -4.01
C HIS A 46 7.08 16.67 -2.83
N PRO A 47 6.98 17.95 -2.42
CA PRO A 47 7.86 18.54 -1.40
C PRO A 47 7.67 17.94 0.00
N LEU A 48 6.48 17.42 0.30
CA LEU A 48 6.20 16.73 1.56
C LEU A 48 6.60 15.25 1.55
N VAL A 49 7.06 14.71 0.43
CA VAL A 49 7.43 13.29 0.29
C VAL A 49 8.95 13.18 0.40
N GLY A 50 9.39 12.56 1.48
CA GLY A 50 10.81 12.26 1.69
C GLY A 50 11.22 11.04 0.89
N GLU A 51 10.38 10.01 0.91
CA GLU A 51 10.64 8.75 0.21
C GLU A 51 9.33 8.04 -0.16
N THR A 52 9.30 7.49 -1.36
CA THR A 52 8.37 6.45 -1.79
C THR A 52 9.11 5.12 -1.84
N ARG A 53 8.58 4.11 -1.14
CA ARG A 53 9.17 2.75 -1.15
C ARG A 53 8.09 1.71 -1.28
N GLY A 54 8.40 0.61 -1.97
CA GLY A 54 7.42 -0.42 -2.25
C GLY A 54 8.01 -1.64 -2.94
N VAL A 55 7.21 -2.71 -2.97
CA VAL A 55 7.48 -3.94 -3.71
C VAL A 55 6.16 -4.56 -4.15
N GLY A 56 6.07 -4.98 -5.40
CA GLY A 56 4.83 -5.56 -5.93
C GLY A 56 3.66 -4.56 -5.84
N LEU A 57 2.57 -4.97 -5.18
CA LEU A 57 1.39 -4.14 -4.90
C LEU A 57 1.39 -3.53 -3.49
N LEU A 58 2.53 -3.55 -2.81
CA LEU A 58 2.73 -2.89 -1.51
C LEU A 58 3.56 -1.63 -1.70
N GLY A 59 3.14 -0.54 -1.06
CA GLY A 59 3.80 0.75 -1.15
C GLY A 59 3.57 1.60 0.09
N ALA A 60 4.52 2.48 0.37
CA ALA A 60 4.45 3.46 1.44
C ALA A 60 5.03 4.80 0.97
N ILE A 61 4.48 5.87 1.52
CA ILE A 61 4.92 7.24 1.33
C ILE A 61 5.36 7.75 2.69
N GLU A 62 6.64 8.09 2.84
CA GLU A 62 7.15 8.75 4.03
C GLU A 62 7.02 10.26 3.87
N LEU A 63 6.18 10.84 4.73
CA LEU A 63 6.00 12.29 4.75
C LEU A 63 7.07 12.93 5.64
N VAL A 64 7.66 14.02 5.18
CA VAL A 64 8.67 14.81 5.89
C VAL A 64 8.38 16.31 5.83
N ARG A 65 8.81 17.04 6.86
CA ARG A 65 8.70 18.50 6.94
C ARG A 65 9.65 19.19 5.96
N ASN A 66 10.86 18.65 5.81
CA ASN A 66 11.86 19.12 4.87
C ASN A 66 12.45 17.92 4.13
N LYS A 67 12.39 17.95 2.80
CA LYS A 67 12.82 16.85 1.93
C LYS A 67 14.34 16.72 1.83
N GLU A 68 15.05 17.85 1.83
CA GLU A 68 16.51 17.88 1.74
C GLU A 68 17.15 17.30 3.00
N THR A 69 16.65 17.69 4.17
CA THR A 69 17.17 17.23 5.47
C THR A 69 16.50 15.94 5.97
N ARG A 70 15.39 15.52 5.33
CA ARG A 70 14.48 14.46 5.79
C ARG A 70 13.94 14.68 7.21
N GLU A 71 13.85 15.94 7.64
CA GLU A 71 13.31 16.30 8.96
C GLU A 71 11.86 15.84 9.09
N ARG A 72 11.55 15.07 10.14
CA ARG A 72 10.19 14.62 10.45
C ARG A 72 9.47 15.66 11.32
N TRP A 73 8.14 15.67 11.28
CA TRP A 73 7.37 16.43 12.26
C TRP A 73 7.51 15.84 13.66
N SER A 74 7.56 16.72 14.66
CA SER A 74 7.71 16.33 16.08
C SER A 74 6.50 15.58 16.64
N ALA A 75 5.30 15.88 16.14
CA ALA A 75 4.08 15.15 16.49
C ALA A 75 3.94 13.90 15.60
N SER A 76 4.46 12.77 16.09
CA SER A 76 4.34 11.47 15.41
C SER A 76 2.88 11.17 15.05
N GLY A 77 2.66 10.66 13.84
CA GLY A 77 1.34 10.25 13.33
C GLY A 77 0.40 11.36 12.86
N ALA A 78 0.48 12.59 13.39
CA ALA A 78 -0.47 13.66 13.08
C ALA A 78 -0.52 14.01 11.58
N THR A 79 0.63 14.10 10.91
CA THR A 79 0.69 14.40 9.48
C THR A 79 0.20 13.24 8.62
N GLY A 80 0.49 11.99 9.02
CA GLY A 80 -0.03 10.80 8.36
C GLY A 80 -1.55 10.73 8.42
N VAL A 81 -2.16 11.07 9.57
CA VAL A 81 -3.61 11.12 9.75
C VAL A 81 -4.25 12.20 8.87
N LYS A 82 -3.63 13.38 8.75
CA LYS A 82 -4.10 14.45 7.85
C LYS A 82 -4.08 14.00 6.39
N CYS A 83 -2.96 13.43 5.93
CA CYS A 83 -2.85 12.88 4.57
C CYS A 83 -3.92 11.81 4.31
N ARG A 84 -4.09 10.87 5.26
CA ARG A 84 -5.16 9.87 5.21
C ARG A 84 -6.56 10.51 5.09
N GLY A 85 -6.82 11.60 5.81
CA GLY A 85 -8.07 12.35 5.70
C GLY A 85 -8.34 12.84 4.27
N HIS A 86 -7.33 13.39 3.61
CA HIS A 86 -7.44 13.79 2.19
C HIS A 86 -7.66 12.60 1.26
N CYS A 87 -6.98 11.46 1.49
CA CYS A 87 -7.20 10.25 0.71
C CYS A 87 -8.65 9.76 0.85
N PHE A 88 -9.18 9.71 2.07
CA PHE A 88 -10.57 9.28 2.32
C PHE A 88 -11.58 10.21 1.65
N ALA A 89 -11.38 11.53 1.76
CA ALA A 89 -12.23 12.51 1.07
C ALA A 89 -12.19 12.36 -0.47
N SER A 90 -11.13 11.74 -1.00
CA SER A 90 -10.94 11.46 -2.43
C SER A 90 -11.32 10.03 -2.84
N GLY A 91 -11.95 9.25 -1.94
CA GLY A 91 -12.36 7.86 -2.21
C GLY A 91 -11.25 6.82 -2.11
N VAL A 92 -10.07 7.19 -1.58
CA VAL A 92 -8.92 6.29 -1.40
C VAL A 92 -8.75 5.93 0.07
N VAL A 93 -8.90 4.65 0.38
CA VAL A 93 -8.62 4.13 1.72
C VAL A 93 -7.13 3.83 1.84
N MET A 94 -6.44 4.58 2.70
CA MET A 94 -5.06 4.31 3.10
C MET A 94 -4.90 4.16 4.61
N ARG A 95 -3.85 3.46 5.03
CA ARG A 95 -3.45 3.34 6.43
C ARG A 95 -2.33 4.33 6.72
N ALA A 96 -2.53 5.20 7.71
CA ALA A 96 -1.44 5.97 8.32
C ALA A 96 -0.74 5.11 9.37
N VAL A 97 0.60 5.10 9.37
CA VAL A 97 1.43 4.33 10.30
C VAL A 97 2.50 5.27 10.84
N GLY A 98 2.74 5.21 12.16
CA GLY A 98 3.63 6.13 12.89
C GLY A 98 2.88 7.10 13.77
#